data_AF-A0A8S2QZB3-F1
#
_entry.id   AF-A0A8S2QZB3-F1
#
_cell.length_a   1.000
_cell.length_b   1.000
_cell.length_c   1.000
_cell.angle_alpha   90.00
_cell.angle_beta   90.00
_cell.angle_gamma   90.00
#
_symmetry.space_group_name_H-M   'P 1'
#
loop_
_entity.id
_entity.type
_entity.pdbx_description
1 polymer ?
#
loop_
_entity_poly.entity_id
_entity_poly.type
_entity_poly.pdbx_seq_one_letter_code
_entity_poly.pdbx_strand_id
1 'polypeptide(L)'
;MTATSITTPTAKMCEVESCKKEAATTCFHCNKNICKKHFDQHNDLIMVDVLSLADRINILSDRLDTVTVAKLVEQSLNDLERWRELSHLFIDKHYELKKQEIQLASGKMASKFDEYKLKHQQQVQPVKQKICEMLDEGEVTMNQLHQLRSIVSDAENELAELNASVLNLTIQDISSTNYVTVNYNMTNSNNVDRNKRTNKESGNESAHVYQRDHELNQGIAKTGATQFRFGHRKYRPSMTEGNQPEATCKQ
;
A
#
# COMPACT_ATOMS: atom_id res chain seq x y z
N MET A 1 17.21 100.63 -9.05
CA MET A 1 17.14 99.81 -10.27
C MET A 1 17.52 98.39 -9.92
N THR A 2 16.53 97.56 -9.61
CA THR A 2 16.70 96.14 -9.27
C THR A 2 15.92 95.34 -10.32
N ALA A 3 16.65 94.71 -11.23
CA ALA A 3 16.08 93.85 -12.25
C ALA A 3 15.46 92.61 -11.57
N THR A 4 14.13 92.47 -11.67
CA THR A 4 13.41 91.28 -11.23
C THR A 4 13.44 90.30 -12.40
N SER A 5 14.34 89.31 -12.32
CA SER A 5 14.36 88.19 -13.26
C SER A 5 13.11 87.35 -13.04
N ILE A 6 12.17 87.41 -13.99
CA ILE A 6 11.00 86.55 -14.04
C ILE A 6 11.48 85.16 -14.46
N THR A 7 11.58 84.23 -13.51
CA THR A 7 11.77 82.81 -13.80
C THR A 7 10.44 82.23 -14.23
N THR A 8 10.29 81.99 -15.54
CA THR A 8 9.18 81.24 -16.12
C THR A 8 9.13 79.84 -15.50
N PRO A 9 7.97 79.33 -15.04
CA PRO A 9 7.87 77.95 -14.56
C PRO A 9 8.18 77.00 -15.72
N THR A 10 9.24 76.22 -15.58
CA THR A 10 9.61 75.19 -16.54
C THR A 10 8.51 74.13 -16.59
N ALA A 11 7.86 73.99 -17.74
CA ALA A 11 6.89 72.93 -17.98
C ALA A 11 7.59 71.57 -17.76
N LYS A 12 7.03 70.76 -16.86
CA LYS A 12 7.56 69.41 -16.59
C LYS A 12 7.31 68.54 -17.82
N MET A 13 8.31 67.74 -18.20
CA MET A 13 8.21 66.82 -19.33
C MET A 13 7.68 65.45 -18.89
N CYS A 14 7.07 64.71 -19.81
CA CYS A 14 6.68 63.33 -19.58
C CYS A 14 7.92 62.45 -19.32
N GLU A 15 7.89 61.67 -18.24
CA GLU A 15 8.99 60.81 -17.79
C GLU A 15 8.93 59.38 -18.36
N VAL A 16 8.05 59.14 -19.34
CA VAL A 16 8.02 57.89 -20.10
C VAL A 16 9.13 57.93 -21.13
N GLU A 17 9.91 56.85 -21.24
CA GLU A 17 11.05 56.76 -22.15
C GLU A 17 10.65 57.14 -23.58
N SER A 18 11.49 57.95 -24.23
CA SER A 18 11.28 58.48 -25.58
C SER A 18 10.09 59.44 -25.76
N CYS A 19 9.39 59.85 -24.69
CA CYS A 19 8.34 60.85 -24.78
C CYS A 19 8.91 62.28 -24.65
N LYS A 20 8.60 63.15 -25.63
CA LYS A 20 8.99 64.58 -25.60
C LYS A 20 7.81 65.53 -25.32
N LYS A 21 6.67 65.00 -24.88
CA LYS A 21 5.47 65.80 -24.60
C LYS A 21 5.54 66.38 -23.19
N GLU A 22 4.96 67.57 -23.01
CA GLU A 22 4.75 68.15 -21.68
C GLU A 22 3.84 67.23 -20.84
N ALA A 23 4.16 67.11 -19.56
CA ALA A 23 3.38 66.36 -18.61
C ALA A 23 2.04 67.09 -18.38
N ALA A 24 0.96 66.33 -18.42
CA ALA A 24 -0.37 66.85 -18.14
C ALA A 24 -0.74 66.64 -16.66
N THR A 25 -0.16 65.63 -16.02
CA THR A 25 -0.42 65.27 -14.62
C THR A 25 0.76 64.50 -14.04
N THR A 26 0.77 64.31 -12.73
CA THR A 26 1.68 63.38 -12.03
C THR A 26 0.85 62.17 -11.59
N CYS A 27 1.22 60.97 -12.03
CA CYS A 27 0.57 59.75 -11.53
C CYS A 27 0.98 59.54 -10.07
N PHE A 28 0.00 59.55 -9.15
CA PHE A 28 0.25 59.39 -7.73
C PHE A 28 0.82 58.00 -7.38
N HIS A 29 0.42 56.95 -8.12
CA HIS A 29 0.90 55.58 -7.90
C HIS A 29 2.36 55.38 -8.30
N CYS A 30 2.78 56.00 -9.40
CA CYS A 30 4.14 55.86 -9.92
C CYS A 30 5.06 57.01 -9.48
N ASN A 31 4.50 58.09 -8.93
CA ASN A 31 5.16 59.37 -8.66
C ASN A 31 5.94 59.92 -9.88
N LYS A 32 5.37 59.72 -11.08
CA LYS A 32 5.97 60.14 -12.36
C LYS A 32 5.14 61.22 -13.04
N ASN A 33 5.79 62.16 -13.71
CA ASN A 33 5.12 63.16 -14.55
C ASN A 33 4.76 62.54 -15.90
N ILE A 34 3.48 62.51 -16.27
CA ILE A 34 2.98 61.77 -17.43
C ILE A 34 2.11 62.68 -18.30
N CYS A 35 2.29 62.63 -19.62
CA CYS A 35 1.38 63.30 -20.56
C CYS A 35 0.05 62.54 -20.66
N LYS A 36 -1.03 63.22 -21.08
CA LYS A 36 -2.38 62.62 -21.16
C LYS A 36 -2.41 61.25 -21.84
N LYS A 37 -1.77 61.10 -23.01
CA LYS A 37 -1.73 59.83 -23.76
C LYS A 37 -1.16 58.67 -22.94
N HIS A 38 -0.02 58.90 -22.26
CA HIS A 38 0.62 57.84 -21.47
C HIS A 38 -0.12 57.59 -20.15
N PHE A 39 -0.85 58.58 -19.63
CA PHE A 39 -1.74 58.39 -18.49
C PHE A 39 -2.93 57.51 -18.86
N ASP A 40 -3.57 57.76 -20.01
CA ASP A 40 -4.67 56.93 -20.52
C ASP A 40 -4.19 55.49 -20.76
N GLN A 41 -3.04 55.29 -21.41
CA GLN A 41 -2.45 53.96 -21.59
C GLN A 41 -2.09 53.26 -20.27
N HIS A 42 -1.57 54.01 -19.30
CA HIS A 42 -1.27 53.48 -17.98
C HIS A 42 -2.55 53.02 -17.26
N ASN A 43 -3.63 53.80 -17.36
CA ASN A 43 -4.93 53.45 -16.82
C ASN A 43 -5.52 52.22 -17.53
N ASP A 44 -5.41 52.14 -18.86
CA ASP A 44 -5.88 50.98 -19.62
C ASP A 44 -5.18 49.68 -19.19
N LEU A 45 -3.86 49.72 -18.98
CA LEU A 45 -3.10 48.57 -18.47
C LEU A 45 -3.57 48.14 -17.07
N ILE A 46 -3.78 49.10 -16.17
CA ILE A 46 -4.34 48.82 -14.84
C ILE A 46 -5.72 48.18 -14.95
N MET A 47 -6.59 48.71 -15.83
CA MET A 47 -7.93 48.16 -16.03
C MET A 47 -7.91 46.74 -16.57
N VAL A 48 -6.98 46.41 -17.48
CA VAL A 48 -6.79 45.02 -17.96
C VAL A 48 -6.42 44.09 -16.80
N ASP A 49 -5.50 44.52 -15.93
CA ASP A 49 -5.11 43.72 -14.76
C ASP A 49 -6.27 43.54 -13.77
N VAL A 50 -7.06 44.59 -13.51
CA VAL A 50 -8.24 44.51 -12.64
C VAL A 50 -9.28 43.55 -13.22
N LEU A 51 -9.54 43.58 -14.52
CA LEU A 51 -10.47 42.66 -15.19
C LEU A 51 -9.98 41.21 -15.08
N SER A 52 -8.69 40.97 -15.33
CA SER A 52 -8.07 39.64 -15.18
C SER A 52 -8.20 39.10 -13.75
N LEU A 53 -8.02 39.97 -12.74
CA LEU A 53 -8.21 39.60 -11.34
C LEU A 53 -9.67 39.30 -11.02
N ALA A 54 -10.62 40.07 -11.56
CA ALA A 54 -12.05 39.83 -11.39
C ALA A 54 -12.45 38.47 -11.98
N ASP A 55 -11.98 38.14 -13.18
CA ASP A 55 -12.23 36.83 -13.81
C ASP A 55 -11.66 35.68 -12.97
N ARG A 56 -10.44 35.84 -12.44
CA ARG A 56 -9.84 34.84 -11.54
C ARG A 56 -10.65 34.66 -10.25
N ILE A 57 -11.17 35.74 -9.68
CA ILE A 57 -12.03 35.66 -8.49
C ILE A 57 -13.33 34.93 -8.81
N ASN A 58 -13.97 35.24 -9.93
CA ASN A 58 -15.20 34.56 -10.35
C ASN A 58 -14.98 33.06 -10.53
N ILE A 59 -13.89 32.65 -11.22
CA ILE A 59 -13.52 31.24 -11.37
C ILE A 59 -13.30 30.56 -10.01
N LEU A 60 -12.66 31.25 -9.06
CA LEU A 60 -12.45 30.70 -7.72
C LEU A 60 -13.76 30.58 -6.94
N SER A 61 -14.67 31.55 -7.07
CA SER A 61 -16.00 31.52 -6.47
C SER A 61 -16.81 30.36 -7.00
N ASP A 62 -16.89 30.21 -8.32
CA ASP A 62 -17.60 29.12 -8.98
C ASP A 62 -17.04 27.76 -8.52
N ARG A 63 -15.72 27.63 -8.44
CA ARG A 63 -15.08 26.41 -7.94
C ARG A 63 -15.45 26.14 -6.48
N LEU A 64 -15.44 27.16 -5.63
CA LEU A 64 -15.81 27.02 -4.22
C LEU A 64 -17.26 26.55 -4.08
N ASP A 65 -18.18 27.11 -4.87
CA ASP A 65 -19.60 26.70 -4.88
C ASP A 65 -19.80 25.24 -5.30
N THR A 66 -18.90 24.70 -6.13
CA THR A 66 -18.94 23.28 -6.52
C THR A 66 -18.33 22.32 -5.50
N VAL A 67 -17.52 22.81 -4.56
CA VAL A 67 -16.87 21.98 -3.52
C VAL A 67 -17.85 21.78 -2.37
N THR A 68 -18.32 20.55 -2.21
CA THR A 68 -19.17 20.17 -1.08
C THR A 68 -18.43 19.19 -0.18
N VAL A 69 -18.73 19.22 1.13
CA VAL A 69 -18.22 18.23 2.08
C VAL A 69 -18.57 16.81 1.60
N ALA A 70 -19.76 16.63 1.03
CA ALA A 70 -20.19 15.35 0.47
C ALA A 70 -19.22 14.83 -0.61
N LYS A 71 -18.77 15.67 -1.55
CA LYS A 71 -17.80 15.27 -2.59
C LYS A 71 -16.43 14.90 -2.00
N LEU A 72 -15.97 15.64 -0.98
CA LEU A 72 -14.69 15.35 -0.31
C LEU A 72 -14.74 14.04 0.48
N VAL A 73 -15.86 13.78 1.15
CA VAL A 73 -16.12 12.51 1.85
C VAL A 73 -16.23 11.37 0.85
N GLU A 74 -16.96 11.53 -0.24
CA GLU A 74 -17.11 10.53 -1.30
C GLU A 74 -15.75 10.11 -1.87
N GLN A 75 -14.86 11.07 -2.15
CA GLN A 75 -13.49 10.78 -2.59
C GLN A 75 -12.73 9.92 -1.56
N SER A 76 -12.79 10.31 -0.28
CA SER A 76 -12.13 9.58 0.80
C SER A 76 -12.68 8.15 0.96
N LEU A 77 -14.00 7.97 0.80
CA LEU A 77 -14.64 6.66 0.85
C LEU A 77 -14.25 5.78 -0.34
N ASN A 78 -14.15 6.37 -1.54
CA ASN A 78 -13.68 5.65 -2.72
C ASN A 78 -12.21 5.20 -2.58
N ASP A 79 -11.35 6.04 -2.00
CA ASP A 79 -9.97 5.68 -1.72
C ASP A 79 -9.88 4.55 -0.67
N LEU A 80 -10.75 4.58 0.35
CA LEU A 80 -10.84 3.53 1.35
C LEU A 80 -11.32 2.19 0.75
N GLU A 81 -12.34 2.23 -0.13
CA GLU A 81 -12.82 1.02 -0.81
C GLU A 81 -11.72 0.43 -1.72
N ARG A 82 -11.00 1.29 -2.46
CA ARG A 82 -9.87 0.86 -3.27
C ARG A 82 -8.77 0.22 -2.43
N TRP A 83 -8.44 0.80 -1.27
CA TRP A 83 -7.48 0.21 -0.33
C TRP A 83 -7.95 -1.17 0.14
N ARG A 84 -9.25 -1.33 0.43
CA ARG A 84 -9.84 -2.61 0.83
C ARG A 84 -9.71 -3.67 -0.27
N GLU A 85 -10.09 -3.32 -1.50
CA GLU A 85 -10.01 -4.23 -2.65
C GLU A 85 -8.57 -4.71 -2.91
N LEU A 86 -7.61 -3.78 -2.90
CA LEU A 86 -6.19 -4.10 -3.08
C LEU A 86 -5.65 -4.99 -1.96
N SER A 87 -6.09 -4.74 -0.72
CA SER A 87 -5.69 -5.55 0.44
C SER A 87 -6.19 -6.98 0.34
N HIS A 88 -7.46 -7.18 -0.06
CA HIS A 88 -8.01 -8.51 -0.30
C HIS A 88 -7.26 -9.24 -1.43
N LEU A 89 -7.02 -8.56 -2.55
CA LEU A 89 -6.28 -9.14 -3.68
C LEU A 89 -4.87 -9.60 -3.27
N PHE A 90 -4.19 -8.81 -2.43
CA PHE A 90 -2.88 -9.17 -1.91
C PHE A 90 -2.94 -10.45 -1.06
N ILE A 91 -3.91 -10.55 -0.16
CA ILE A 91 -4.12 -11.73 0.69
C ILE A 91 -4.39 -12.96 -0.17
N ASP A 92 -5.31 -12.88 -1.12
CA ASP A 92 -5.67 -14.00 -1.99
C ASP A 92 -4.48 -14.48 -2.81
N LYS A 93 -3.69 -13.55 -3.35
CA LYS A 93 -2.48 -13.88 -4.10
C LYS A 93 -1.45 -14.59 -3.21
N HIS A 94 -1.25 -14.12 -1.98
CA HIS A 94 -0.31 -14.75 -1.06
C HIS A 94 -0.78 -16.15 -0.67
N TYR A 95 -2.07 -16.31 -0.38
CA TYR A 95 -2.70 -17.59 -0.07
C TYR A 95 -2.50 -18.61 -1.20
N GLU A 96 -2.85 -18.25 -2.44
CA GLU A 96 -2.71 -19.17 -3.57
C GLU A 96 -1.25 -19.55 -3.84
N LEU A 97 -0.32 -18.61 -3.65
CA LEU A 97 1.12 -18.91 -3.74
C LEU A 97 1.56 -19.91 -2.66
N LYS A 98 1.16 -19.72 -1.40
CA LYS A 98 1.50 -20.66 -0.31
C LYS A 98 0.83 -22.01 -0.46
N LYS A 99 -0.39 -22.05 -0.98
CA LYS A 99 -1.07 -23.29 -1.35
C LYS A 99 -0.32 -24.06 -2.43
N GLN A 100 0.19 -23.38 -3.46
CA GLN A 100 1.03 -24.01 -4.48
C GLN A 100 2.36 -24.53 -3.90
N GLU A 101 3.02 -23.77 -3.02
CA GLU A 101 4.23 -24.23 -2.31
C GLU A 101 3.96 -25.52 -1.52
N ILE A 102 2.85 -25.57 -0.77
CA ILE A 102 2.42 -26.76 -0.01
C ILE A 102 2.18 -27.94 -0.95
N GLN A 103 1.47 -27.73 -2.07
CA GLN A 103 1.20 -28.80 -3.04
C GLN A 103 2.48 -29.35 -3.67
N LEU A 104 3.41 -28.48 -4.07
CA LEU A 104 4.70 -28.87 -4.62
C LEU A 104 5.54 -29.65 -3.61
N ALA A 105 5.59 -29.18 -2.36
CA ALA A 105 6.33 -29.86 -1.30
C ALA A 105 5.70 -31.21 -0.95
N SER A 106 4.36 -31.29 -0.91
CA SER A 106 3.62 -32.53 -0.73
C SER A 106 3.91 -33.53 -1.86
N GLY A 107 3.92 -33.07 -3.11
CA GLY A 107 4.25 -33.91 -4.27
C GLY A 107 5.68 -34.47 -4.22
N LYS A 108 6.66 -33.66 -3.79
CA LYS A 108 8.05 -34.12 -3.58
C LYS A 108 8.17 -35.12 -2.44
N MET A 109 7.31 -35.01 -1.43
CA MET A 109 7.29 -35.90 -0.27
C MET A 109 6.57 -37.21 -0.56
N ALA A 110 5.55 -37.20 -1.44
CA ALA A 110 4.76 -38.37 -1.79
C ALA A 110 5.63 -39.53 -2.30
N SER A 111 6.59 -39.28 -3.20
CA SER A 111 7.48 -40.33 -3.71
C SER A 111 8.39 -40.91 -2.63
N LYS A 112 8.90 -40.08 -1.72
CA LYS A 112 9.68 -40.54 -0.55
C LYS A 112 8.83 -41.35 0.40
N PHE A 113 7.58 -40.95 0.60
CA PHE A 113 6.63 -41.65 1.46
C PHE A 113 6.25 -43.02 0.89
N ASP A 114 6.05 -43.11 -0.43
CA ASP A 114 5.77 -44.36 -1.12
C ASP A 114 6.98 -45.31 -1.09
N GLU A 115 8.20 -44.81 -1.35
CA GLU A 115 9.45 -45.58 -1.24
C GLU A 115 9.66 -46.10 0.19
N TYR A 116 9.44 -45.23 1.18
CA TYR A 116 9.51 -45.58 2.58
C TYR A 116 8.51 -46.68 2.94
N LYS A 117 7.23 -46.49 2.57
CA LYS A 117 6.17 -47.47 2.82
C LYS A 117 6.51 -48.83 2.22
N LEU A 118 7.07 -48.85 1.01
CA LEU A 118 7.50 -50.07 0.35
C LEU A 118 8.66 -50.74 1.10
N LYS A 119 9.71 -49.98 1.47
CA LYS A 119 10.84 -50.49 2.28
C LYS A 119 10.36 -51.08 3.60
N HIS A 120 9.44 -50.39 4.28
CA HIS A 120 8.88 -50.86 5.54
C HIS A 120 8.07 -52.14 5.37
N GLN A 121 7.26 -52.24 4.32
CA GLN A 121 6.57 -53.49 4.00
C GLN A 121 7.57 -54.64 3.74
N GLN A 122 8.68 -54.37 3.05
CA GLN A 122 9.72 -55.37 2.80
C GLN A 122 10.49 -55.79 4.05
N GLN A 123 10.63 -54.92 5.05
CA GLN A 123 11.29 -55.26 6.33
C GLN A 123 10.34 -55.96 7.32
N VAL A 124 9.10 -55.51 7.40
CA VAL A 124 8.14 -55.99 8.40
C VAL A 124 7.52 -57.34 8.01
N GLN A 125 7.29 -57.60 6.72
CA GLN A 125 6.67 -58.87 6.28
C GLN A 125 7.53 -60.10 6.61
N PRO A 126 8.85 -60.13 6.33
CA PRO A 126 9.70 -61.24 6.72
C PRO A 126 9.74 -61.46 8.23
N VAL A 127 9.75 -60.36 9.01
CA VAL A 127 9.72 -60.42 10.48
C VAL A 127 8.42 -61.03 10.98
N LYS A 128 7.28 -60.60 10.42
CA LYS A 128 5.96 -61.15 10.74
C LYS A 128 5.91 -62.65 10.43
N GLN A 129 6.41 -63.05 9.27
CA GLN A 129 6.47 -64.46 8.88
C GLN A 129 7.38 -65.28 9.79
N LYS A 130 8.55 -64.73 10.16
CA LYS A 130 9.47 -65.36 11.12
C LYS A 130 8.84 -65.54 12.50
N ILE A 131 8.04 -64.57 12.96
CA ILE A 131 7.30 -64.69 14.22
C ILE A 131 6.26 -65.82 14.12
N CYS A 132 5.53 -65.94 13.02
CA CYS A 132 4.60 -67.05 12.82
C CYS A 132 5.31 -68.41 12.83
N GLU A 133 6.43 -68.56 12.11
CA GLU A 133 7.25 -69.78 12.11
C GLU A 133 7.68 -70.16 13.54
N MET A 134 8.18 -69.18 14.30
CA MET A 134 8.60 -69.38 15.70
C MET A 134 7.45 -69.78 16.64
N LEU A 135 6.25 -69.23 16.42
CA LEU A 135 5.05 -69.59 17.19
C LEU A 135 4.60 -71.02 16.86
N ASP A 136 4.66 -71.41 15.59
CA ASP A 136 4.29 -72.76 15.13
C ASP A 136 5.29 -73.83 15.62
N GLU A 137 6.59 -73.49 15.65
CA GLU A 137 7.66 -74.38 16.14
C GLU A 137 7.68 -74.52 17.67
N GLY A 138 7.14 -73.54 18.41
CA GLY A 138 7.04 -73.56 19.87
C GLY A 138 8.36 -73.37 20.63
N GLU A 139 9.47 -73.19 19.93
CA GLU A 139 10.80 -72.96 20.50
C GLU A 139 11.37 -71.62 20.00
N VAL A 140 11.59 -70.68 20.93
CA VAL A 140 12.19 -69.36 20.63
C VAL A 140 13.46 -69.18 21.43
N THR A 141 14.58 -68.99 20.74
CA THR A 141 15.84 -68.66 21.41
C THR A 141 15.87 -67.20 21.83
N MET A 142 16.61 -66.91 22.91
CA MET A 142 16.73 -65.53 23.39
C MET A 142 17.42 -64.60 22.38
N ASN A 143 18.28 -65.14 21.52
CA ASN A 143 18.93 -64.39 20.46
C ASN A 143 17.94 -63.99 19.35
N GLN A 144 17.04 -64.90 18.95
CA GLN A 144 15.95 -64.59 18.02
C GLN A 144 15.03 -63.49 18.57
N LEU A 145 14.67 -63.56 19.87
CA LEU A 145 13.87 -62.53 20.50
C LEU A 145 14.56 -61.16 20.52
N HIS A 146 15.87 -61.13 20.79
CA HIS A 146 16.65 -59.89 20.73
C HIS A 146 16.70 -59.29 19.32
N GLN A 147 16.88 -60.11 18.29
CA GLN A 147 16.87 -59.67 16.90
C GLN A 147 15.51 -59.08 16.51
N LEU A 148 14.41 -59.75 16.86
CA LEU A 148 13.05 -59.26 16.60
C LEU A 148 12.80 -57.90 17.28
N ARG A 149 13.20 -57.75 18.56
CA ARG A 149 13.08 -56.48 19.27
C ARG A 149 13.89 -55.35 18.62
N SER A 150 15.10 -55.65 18.14
CA SER A 150 15.92 -54.66 17.42
C SER A 150 15.20 -54.18 16.17
N ILE A 151 14.69 -55.10 15.34
CA ILE A 151 14.03 -54.75 14.08
C ILE A 151 12.74 -53.94 14.33
N VAL A 152 11.96 -54.28 15.36
CA VAL A 152 10.78 -53.50 15.75
C VAL A 152 11.18 -52.09 16.20
N SER A 153 12.20 -51.96 17.05
CA SER A 153 12.67 -50.65 17.52
C SER A 153 13.22 -49.80 16.38
N ASP A 154 13.97 -50.39 15.45
CA ASP A 154 14.49 -49.70 14.27
C ASP A 154 13.33 -49.21 13.39
N ALA A 155 12.29 -50.03 13.22
CA ALA A 155 11.12 -49.65 12.45
C ALA A 155 10.31 -48.51 13.10
N GLU A 156 10.12 -48.56 14.42
CA GLU A 156 9.47 -47.50 15.19
C GLU A 156 10.22 -46.15 15.09
N ASN A 157 11.56 -46.19 15.17
CA ASN A 157 12.41 -45.00 15.03
C ASN A 157 12.32 -44.41 13.62
N GLU A 158 12.42 -45.23 12.59
CA GLU A 158 12.27 -44.79 11.20
C GLU A 158 10.88 -44.13 10.98
N LEU A 159 9.82 -44.66 11.60
CA LEU A 159 8.46 -44.10 11.48
C LEU A 159 8.33 -42.75 12.19
N ALA A 160 8.98 -42.60 13.35
CA ALA A 160 9.03 -41.35 14.08
C ALA A 160 9.75 -40.24 13.28
N GLU A 161 10.87 -40.57 12.63
CA GLU A 161 11.61 -39.63 11.77
C GLU A 161 10.77 -39.18 10.56
N LEU A 162 10.04 -40.10 9.93
CA LEU A 162 9.14 -39.77 8.82
C LEU A 162 8.02 -38.82 9.28
N ASN A 163 7.39 -39.11 10.42
CA ASN A 163 6.35 -38.25 10.99
C ASN A 163 6.87 -36.87 11.40
N ALA A 164 8.13 -36.79 11.84
CA ALA A 164 8.78 -35.52 12.15
C ALA A 164 9.12 -34.70 10.88
N SER A 165 9.26 -35.34 9.71
CA SER A 165 9.58 -34.69 8.44
C SER A 165 8.38 -33.98 7.75
N VAL A 166 7.21 -33.97 8.39
CA VAL A 166 5.97 -33.39 7.85
C VAL A 166 6.07 -31.87 7.68
N LEU A 167 5.38 -31.35 6.67
CA LEU A 167 5.25 -29.91 6.41
C LEU A 167 4.80 -29.14 7.66
N ASN A 168 5.66 -28.24 8.15
CA ASN A 168 5.32 -27.31 9.21
C ASN A 168 4.89 -25.97 8.60
N LEU A 169 3.66 -25.56 8.87
CA LEU A 169 3.14 -24.26 8.49
C LEU A 169 3.16 -23.34 9.71
N THR A 170 4.01 -22.32 9.68
CA THR A 170 3.95 -21.21 10.63
C THR A 170 3.20 -20.06 10.01
N ILE A 171 2.05 -19.70 10.58
CA ILE A 171 1.26 -18.55 10.15
C ILE A 171 1.66 -17.36 11.03
N GLN A 172 2.07 -16.27 10.41
CA GLN A 172 2.30 -14.99 11.07
C GLN A 172 1.17 -14.04 10.73
N ASP A 173 0.85 -13.13 11.65
CA ASP A 173 -0.07 -12.05 11.35
C ASP A 173 0.47 -11.21 10.21
N ILE A 174 -0.43 -10.78 9.32
CA ILE A 174 -0.09 -9.80 8.29
C ILE A 174 0.32 -8.53 9.04
N SER A 175 1.62 -8.23 9.07
CA SER A 175 2.17 -7.04 9.70
C SER A 175 1.68 -5.79 8.97
N SER A 176 0.49 -5.32 9.36
CA SER A 176 0.20 -4.02 10.00
C SER A 176 0.83 -2.74 9.40
N THR A 177 1.48 -2.79 8.25
CA THR A 177 2.21 -1.67 7.64
C THR A 177 1.31 -0.78 6.78
N ASN A 178 0.07 -1.22 6.52
CA ASN A 178 -0.88 -0.52 5.65
C ASN A 178 -2.16 -0.10 6.40
N TYR A 179 -2.08 0.44 7.62
CA TYR A 179 -3.29 1.00 8.25
C TYR A 179 -3.70 2.32 7.60
N VAL A 180 -5.00 2.45 7.30
CA VAL A 180 -5.58 3.73 6.91
C VAL A 180 -5.75 4.59 8.15
N THR A 181 -5.13 5.77 8.16
CA THR A 181 -5.33 6.78 9.21
C THR A 181 -6.24 7.87 8.68
N VAL A 182 -7.29 8.20 9.42
CA VAL A 182 -8.18 9.32 9.10
C VAL A 182 -7.68 10.55 9.86
N ASN A 183 -7.16 11.53 9.13
CA ASN A 183 -6.74 12.81 9.70
C ASN A 183 -7.72 13.90 9.25
N TYR A 184 -8.17 14.75 10.18
CA TYR A 184 -8.92 15.96 9.85
C TYR A 184 -8.16 17.16 10.41
N ASN A 185 -7.84 18.12 9.54
CA ASN A 185 -7.20 19.37 9.92
C ASN A 185 -8.18 20.49 9.59
N MET A 186 -8.84 21.05 10.60
CA MET A 186 -9.50 22.34 10.49
C MET A 186 -8.59 23.39 11.13
N THR A 187 -7.85 24.14 10.31
CA THR A 187 -7.18 25.34 10.79
C THR A 187 -8.26 26.38 11.12
N ASN A 188 -8.44 26.63 12.41
CA ASN A 188 -9.42 27.58 12.92
C ASN A 188 -9.00 29.01 12.55
N SER A 189 -9.65 29.63 11.56
CA SER A 189 -9.38 31.00 11.09
C SER A 189 -9.89 32.11 12.03
N ASN A 190 -9.72 31.96 13.34
CA ASN A 190 -10.13 32.96 14.34
C ASN A 190 -9.02 33.97 14.68
N ASN A 191 -8.21 34.41 13.70
CA ASN A 191 -7.11 35.35 13.93
C ASN A 191 -7.12 36.62 13.06
N VAL A 192 -8.24 36.96 12.42
CA VAL A 192 -8.34 38.21 11.63
C VAL A 192 -8.81 39.41 12.46
N ASP A 193 -9.48 39.22 13.62
CA ASP A 193 -10.05 40.34 14.40
C ASP A 193 -9.27 40.79 15.66
N ARG A 194 -8.11 40.19 15.97
CA ARG A 194 -7.35 40.53 17.20
C ARG A 194 -6.20 41.52 17.06
N ASN A 195 -5.93 42.07 15.86
CA ASN A 195 -4.83 43.03 15.65
C ASN A 195 -5.25 44.52 15.68
N LYS A 196 -6.30 44.84 16.44
CA LYS A 196 -6.51 46.19 16.99
C LYS A 196 -6.71 46.07 18.50
N ARG A 197 -5.71 46.50 19.26
CA ARG A 197 -5.58 46.46 20.74
C ARG A 197 -4.98 45.14 21.26
N THR A 198 -3.65 45.09 21.35
CA THR A 198 -2.90 45.36 22.59
C THR A 198 -1.41 45.10 22.35
N ASN A 199 -0.64 46.18 22.22
CA ASN A 199 0.75 46.17 22.67
C ASN A 199 0.71 46.07 24.20
N LYS A 200 1.01 44.89 24.76
CA LYS A 200 1.76 44.74 26.02
C LYS A 200 1.85 43.27 26.46
N GLU A 201 3.08 42.92 26.80
CA GLU A 201 3.46 41.96 27.84
C GLU A 201 3.36 40.45 27.53
N SER A 202 4.56 39.91 27.23
CA SER A 202 5.19 38.72 27.83
C SER A 202 4.48 37.36 27.85
N GLY A 203 5.20 36.33 27.40
CA GLY A 203 4.97 34.96 27.86
C GLY A 203 5.41 33.90 26.86
N ASN A 204 6.48 33.19 27.21
CA ASN A 204 6.94 31.91 26.63
C ASN A 204 5.79 30.94 26.34
N GLU A 205 5.89 30.15 25.27
CA GLU A 205 5.91 28.68 25.38
C GLU A 205 6.20 27.98 24.04
N SER A 206 7.14 27.04 24.12
CA SER A 206 7.61 26.12 23.07
C SER A 206 6.57 25.07 22.72
N ALA A 207 6.50 24.66 21.45
CA ALA A 207 6.14 23.29 21.09
C ALA A 207 6.86 22.85 19.81
N HIS A 208 7.63 21.77 19.97
CA HIS A 208 8.38 21.02 18.96
C HIS A 208 7.50 20.59 17.76
N VAL A 209 8.02 20.79 16.55
CA VAL A 209 7.49 20.22 15.31
C VAL A 209 8.40 19.07 14.88
N TYR A 210 7.84 17.85 14.81
CA TYR A 210 8.47 16.72 14.14
C TYR A 210 8.11 16.78 12.64
N GLN A 211 9.10 17.01 11.79
CA GLN A 211 9.03 16.76 10.35
C GLN A 211 9.19 15.25 10.10
N ARG A 212 8.38 14.70 9.18
CA ARG A 212 8.78 13.49 8.46
C ARG A 212 8.23 13.52 7.03
N ASP A 213 9.17 13.33 6.12
CA ASP A 213 9.04 13.37 4.67
C ASP A 213 8.15 12.25 4.12
N HIS A 214 7.43 12.55 3.04
CA HIS A 214 6.71 11.57 2.23
C HIS A 214 7.12 11.75 0.76
N GLU A 215 8.05 10.90 0.32
CA GLU A 215 8.33 10.67 -1.10
C GLU A 215 8.16 9.18 -1.42
N LEU A 216 7.81 8.93 -2.69
CA LEU A 216 7.67 7.66 -3.41
C LEU A 216 6.39 6.83 -3.14
N ASN A 217 5.48 6.75 -4.11
CA ASN A 217 5.72 5.94 -5.32
C ASN A 217 4.60 6.12 -6.35
N GLN A 218 4.96 6.61 -7.54
CA GLN A 218 4.19 6.39 -8.76
C GLN A 218 4.81 5.19 -9.50
N GLY A 219 3.96 4.32 -10.02
CA GLY A 219 4.37 3.34 -11.04
C GLY A 219 3.91 1.94 -10.73
N ILE A 220 2.82 1.52 -11.36
CA ILE A 220 2.81 0.47 -12.40
C ILE A 220 1.35 0.25 -12.78
N ALA A 221 0.98 0.83 -13.91
CA ALA A 221 -0.14 0.37 -14.72
C ALA A 221 0.43 -0.51 -15.84
N LYS A 222 -0.40 -1.45 -16.29
CA LYS A 222 -0.33 -2.32 -17.49
C LYS A 222 0.09 -3.75 -17.22
N THR A 223 -0.90 -4.63 -17.21
CA THR A 223 -1.13 -5.76 -18.15
C THR A 223 -2.37 -6.48 -17.62
N GLY A 224 -3.46 -6.56 -18.37
CA GLY A 224 -3.65 -7.55 -19.41
C GLY A 224 -4.82 -8.44 -18.97
N ALA A 225 -6.02 -8.13 -19.50
CA ALA A 225 -7.23 -8.88 -19.23
C ALA A 225 -7.12 -10.28 -19.85
N THR A 226 -7.32 -11.32 -19.02
CA THR A 226 -7.57 -12.68 -19.50
C THR A 226 -8.76 -13.26 -18.74
N GLN A 227 -9.91 -13.31 -19.43
CA GLN A 227 -11.09 -14.07 -19.02
C GLN A 227 -10.74 -15.55 -18.89
N PHE A 228 -10.91 -16.13 -17.69
CA PHE A 228 -10.98 -17.58 -17.53
C PHE A 228 -12.41 -17.98 -17.16
N ARG A 229 -13.04 -18.75 -18.06
CA ARG A 229 -14.34 -19.40 -17.86
C ARG A 229 -14.19 -20.53 -16.83
N PHE A 230 -15.01 -20.51 -15.78
CA PHE A 230 -15.15 -21.63 -14.86
C PHE A 230 -15.92 -22.77 -15.52
N GLY A 231 -15.26 -23.89 -15.75
CA GLY A 231 -15.88 -25.17 -16.08
C GLY A 231 -16.05 -26.02 -14.83
N HIS A 232 -17.30 -26.21 -14.39
CA HIS A 232 -17.63 -27.17 -13.34
C HIS A 232 -17.34 -28.60 -13.82
N ARG A 233 -16.38 -29.30 -13.21
CA ARG A 233 -16.31 -30.76 -13.24
C ARG A 233 -16.63 -31.31 -11.86
N LYS A 234 -17.76 -32.02 -11.77
CA LYS A 234 -18.13 -32.88 -10.64
C LYS A 234 -17.14 -34.04 -10.60
N TYR A 235 -16.38 -34.17 -9.51
CA TYR A 235 -15.55 -35.33 -9.25
C TYR A 235 -16.39 -36.38 -8.50
N ARG A 236 -16.50 -37.58 -9.07
CA ARG A 236 -17.16 -38.75 -8.49
C ARG A 236 -16.04 -39.67 -7.97
N PRO A 237 -16.01 -40.06 -6.69
CA PRO A 237 -15.05 -41.06 -6.23
C PRO A 237 -15.52 -42.44 -6.69
N SER A 238 -14.67 -43.14 -7.45
CA SER A 238 -14.82 -44.57 -7.71
C SER A 238 -14.13 -45.31 -6.56
N MET A 239 -14.92 -46.02 -5.76
CA MET A 239 -14.43 -47.08 -4.89
C MET A 239 -14.01 -48.25 -5.77
N THR A 240 -12.77 -48.67 -5.65
CA THR A 240 -12.36 -50.03 -6.02
C THR A 240 -11.59 -50.61 -4.84
N GLU A 241 -12.30 -51.48 -4.13
CA GLU A 241 -11.80 -52.41 -3.13
C GLU A 241 -10.69 -53.26 -3.76
N GLY A 242 -9.52 -53.24 -3.13
CA GLY A 242 -8.43 -54.19 -3.37
C GLY A 242 -8.26 -55.03 -2.12
N ASN A 243 -8.92 -56.20 -2.10
CA ASN A 243 -8.72 -57.24 -1.10
C ASN A 243 -7.25 -57.67 -1.08
N GLN A 244 -6.56 -57.46 0.05
CA GLN A 244 -5.37 -58.22 0.41
C GLN A 244 -5.77 -59.29 1.44
N PRO A 245 -5.27 -60.53 1.33
CA PRO A 245 -5.54 -61.55 2.31
C PRO A 245 -4.78 -61.22 3.60
N GLU A 246 -5.52 -60.94 4.68
CA GLU A 246 -4.97 -60.94 6.02
C GLU A 246 -4.53 -62.36 6.37
N ALA A 247 -3.22 -62.59 6.42
CA ALA A 247 -2.66 -63.73 7.13
C ALA A 247 -2.94 -63.53 8.63
N THR A 248 -4.12 -63.97 9.06
CA THR A 248 -4.45 -64.18 10.47
C THR A 248 -3.76 -65.46 10.93
N CYS A 249 -2.83 -65.33 11.86
CA CYS A 249 -2.32 -66.45 12.64
C CYS A 249 -3.52 -67.03 13.40
N LYS A 250 -4.03 -68.18 12.97
CA LYS A 250 -5.08 -68.88 13.70
C LYS A 250 -4.40 -69.59 14.88
N GLN A 251 -4.87 -69.25 16.09
CA GLN A 251 -4.63 -70.03 17.30
C GLN A 251 -5.29 -71.40 17.20
#